data_AF-A0A1L9PL02-F1
#
_entry.id   AF-A0A1L9PL02-F1
#
_cell.length_a   1.000
_cell.length_b   1.000
_cell.length_c   1.000
_cell.angle_alpha   90.00
_cell.angle_beta   90.00
_cell.angle_gamma   90.00
#
_symmetry.space_group_name_H-M   'P 1'
#
loop_
_entity.id
_entity.type
_entity.pdbx_description
1 polymer ?
#
loop_
_entity_poly.entity_id
_entity_poly.type
_entity_poly.pdbx_seq_one_letter_code
_entity_poly.pdbx_strand_id
1 'polypeptide(L)'
;MSAFSSSSLRSFQRAAPRAATPARTFTTSPARSIARMNITGRLGANPELSTSQNGQEYVKYSVGTTNPTRDGQTSWFRVAAFVTDAQREFLLQVPKGSLVSVDATAANSKYTDDNGKDHYALRLVQRHFEMLSRSQGAKADAGQSELSESWRAARLGVLRDTAWSWYGVQPLWGKGKEEEGLY
;
A
#
# COMPACT_ATOMS: atom_id res chain seq x y z
N MET A 1 95.14 48.10 3.64
CA MET A 1 93.96 47.73 4.45
C MET A 1 92.80 47.45 3.50
N SER A 2 92.14 46.30 3.66
CA SER A 2 90.81 45.92 3.09
C SER A 2 90.73 45.75 1.56
N ALA A 3 90.80 44.56 0.94
CA ALA A 3 89.98 43.33 0.99
C ALA A 3 88.58 43.45 0.36
N PHE A 4 88.13 42.32 -0.22
CA PHE A 4 86.76 41.93 -0.63
C PHE A 4 86.37 42.20 -2.10
N SER A 5 85.69 41.29 -2.80
CA SER A 5 85.26 39.91 -2.55
C SER A 5 84.74 39.34 -3.87
N SER A 6 84.93 38.04 -4.12
CA SER A 6 84.45 37.36 -5.33
C SER A 6 82.92 37.28 -5.35
N SER A 7 82.32 37.75 -6.45
CA SER A 7 80.88 37.61 -6.68
C SER A 7 80.57 36.19 -7.15
N SER A 8 79.98 35.39 -6.27
CA SER A 8 79.41 34.08 -6.61
C SER A 8 77.93 34.24 -6.94
N LEU A 9 77.58 34.06 -8.21
CA LEU A 9 76.20 34.03 -8.68
C LEU A 9 75.52 32.75 -8.16
N ARG A 10 74.76 32.86 -7.07
CA ARG A 10 73.86 31.79 -6.63
C ARG A 10 72.58 31.89 -7.44
N SER A 11 72.36 30.91 -8.31
CA SER A 11 71.09 30.68 -9.00
C SER A 11 70.01 30.33 -7.98
N PHE A 12 69.14 31.29 -7.67
CA PHE A 12 67.95 31.07 -6.87
C PHE A 12 66.91 30.31 -7.70
N GLN A 13 66.85 28.98 -7.56
CA GLN A 13 65.69 28.21 -8.04
C GLN A 13 64.47 28.57 -7.19
N ARG A 14 63.55 29.32 -7.78
CA ARG A 14 62.24 29.67 -7.19
C ARG A 14 61.35 28.43 -7.20
N ALA A 15 61.10 27.84 -6.03
CA ALA A 15 60.13 26.77 -5.88
C ALA A 15 58.73 27.26 -6.29
N ALA A 16 58.06 26.54 -7.19
CA ALA A 16 56.68 26.83 -7.59
C ALA A 16 55.70 26.54 -6.43
N PRO A 17 54.66 27.36 -6.22
CA PRO A 17 53.64 27.04 -5.21
C PRO A 17 52.86 25.81 -5.64
N ARG A 18 52.82 24.79 -4.78
CA ARG A 18 51.93 23.62 -4.96
C ARG A 18 50.48 24.11 -4.95
N ALA A 19 49.73 23.79 -6.01
CA ALA A 19 48.32 24.14 -6.12
C ALA A 19 47.54 23.60 -4.91
N ALA A 20 46.90 24.50 -4.17
CA ALA A 20 46.00 24.15 -3.08
C ALA A 20 44.73 23.53 -3.68
N THR A 21 44.41 22.31 -3.26
CA THR A 21 43.16 21.62 -3.61
C THR A 21 41.98 22.43 -3.07
N PRO A 22 40.92 22.71 -3.86
CA PRO A 22 39.76 23.45 -3.37
C PRO A 22 39.05 22.63 -2.27
N ALA A 23 38.98 23.20 -1.06
CA ALA A 23 38.20 22.63 0.02
C ALA A 23 36.73 22.62 -0.38
N ARG A 24 36.11 21.44 -0.41
CA ARG A 24 34.67 21.30 -0.64
C ARG A 24 33.94 21.94 0.53
N THR A 25 33.21 23.02 0.26
CA THR A 25 32.28 23.61 1.24
C THR A 25 31.15 22.62 1.48
N PHE A 26 31.24 21.84 2.55
CA PHE A 26 30.15 20.99 3.00
C PHE A 26 29.04 21.88 3.57
N THR A 27 27.85 21.83 2.97
CA THR A 27 26.65 22.49 3.49
C THR A 27 26.35 21.96 4.89
N THR A 28 26.50 22.80 5.90
CA THR A 28 26.22 22.46 7.30
C THR A 28 24.72 22.65 7.59
N SER A 29 23.86 22.03 6.80
CA SER A 29 22.46 21.93 7.22
C SER A 29 22.41 20.90 8.36
N PRO A 30 21.96 21.26 9.58
CA PRO A 30 21.88 20.32 10.67
C PRO A 30 21.01 19.12 10.27
N ALA A 31 21.45 17.91 10.62
CA ALA A 31 20.68 16.70 10.37
C ALA A 31 19.34 16.79 11.14
N ARG A 32 18.24 17.03 10.42
CA ARG A 32 16.90 17.00 11.02
C ARG A 32 16.50 15.56 11.30
N SER A 33 16.26 15.22 12.56
CA SER A 33 15.67 13.93 12.94
C SER A 33 14.23 13.86 12.43
N ILE A 34 13.95 12.93 11.52
CA ILE A 34 12.60 12.71 10.97
C ILE A 34 12.22 11.25 11.17
N ALA A 35 11.05 11.02 11.77
CA ALA A 35 10.39 9.72 11.74
C ALA A 35 9.37 9.69 10.59
N ARG A 36 9.53 8.71 9.69
CA ARG A 36 8.68 8.52 8.51
C ARG A 36 8.17 7.09 8.47
N MET A 37 6.91 6.93 8.08
CA MET A 37 6.24 5.65 7.97
C MET A 37 5.52 5.58 6.62
N ASN A 38 5.82 4.54 5.85
CA ASN A 38 5.12 4.24 4.60
C ASN A 38 4.16 3.08 4.84
N ILE A 39 2.89 3.28 4.48
CA ILE A 39 1.81 2.34 4.75
C ILE A 39 1.13 2.06 3.41
N THR A 40 1.16 0.80 3.00
CA THR A 40 0.35 0.32 1.88
C THR A 40 -0.70 -0.64 2.41
N GLY A 41 -1.96 -0.36 2.12
CA GLY A 41 -3.07 -1.10 2.71
C GLY A 41 -4.42 -0.66 2.18
N ARG A 42 -5.49 -1.18 2.80
CA ARG A 42 -6.86 -0.87 2.39
C ARG A 42 -7.52 0.10 3.36
N LEU A 43 -8.33 1.00 2.83
CA LEU A 43 -9.16 1.87 3.67
C LEU A 43 -10.25 1.05 4.37
N GLY A 44 -10.30 1.14 5.70
CA GLY A 44 -11.30 0.43 6.51
C GLY A 44 -12.67 1.10 6.48
N ALA A 45 -12.70 2.42 6.39
CA ALA A 45 -13.89 3.23 6.33
C ALA A 45 -13.74 4.34 5.28
N ASN A 46 -14.84 4.99 4.93
CA ASN A 46 -14.79 6.21 4.12
C ASN A 46 -14.05 7.30 4.91
N PRO A 47 -13.21 8.14 4.27
CA PRO A 47 -12.57 9.26 4.95
C PRO A 47 -13.60 10.27 5.45
N GLU A 48 -13.41 10.78 6.66
CA GLU A 48 -14.33 11.70 7.33
C GLU A 48 -13.64 13.04 7.59
N LEU A 49 -14.35 14.15 7.37
CA LEU A 49 -13.87 15.48 7.73
C LEU A 49 -14.09 15.73 9.22
N SER A 50 -13.07 16.25 9.90
CA SER A 50 -13.12 16.60 11.31
C SER A 50 -12.40 17.92 11.56
N THR A 51 -12.86 18.67 12.55
CA THR A 51 -12.23 19.94 12.94
C THR A 51 -11.41 19.74 14.20
N SER A 52 -10.19 20.27 14.21
CA SER A 52 -9.31 20.26 15.38
C SER A 52 -9.74 21.33 16.37
N GLN A 53 -9.32 21.20 17.64
CA GLN A 53 -9.56 22.22 18.67
C GLN A 53 -8.99 23.60 18.27
N ASN A 54 -7.95 23.61 17.42
CA ASN A 54 -7.33 24.82 16.89
C ASN A 54 -8.08 25.42 15.69
N GLY A 55 -9.27 24.92 15.34
CA GLY A 55 -10.07 25.37 14.19
C GLY A 55 -9.58 24.90 12.82
N GLN A 56 -8.50 24.11 12.77
CA GLN A 56 -7.98 23.54 11.54
C GLN A 56 -8.77 22.29 11.14
N GLU A 57 -9.29 22.27 9.92
CA GLU A 57 -9.95 21.09 9.35
C GLU A 57 -8.91 20.03 8.94
N TYR A 58 -9.26 18.76 9.13
CA TYR A 58 -8.44 17.64 8.70
C TYR A 58 -9.31 16.45 8.34
N VAL A 59 -8.82 15.61 7.42
CA VAL A 59 -9.47 14.36 7.07
C VAL A 59 -8.88 13.24 7.92
N LYS A 60 -9.74 12.46 8.58
CA LYS A 60 -9.34 11.26 9.33
C LYS A 60 -9.74 10.02 8.54
N TYR A 61 -8.85 9.02 8.50
CA TYR A 61 -9.13 7.72 7.90
C TYR A 61 -8.28 6.62 8.53
N SER A 62 -8.69 5.37 8.32
CA SER A 62 -8.00 4.18 8.82
C SER A 62 -7.49 3.32 7.67
N VAL A 63 -6.23 2.92 7.75
CA VAL A 63 -5.59 2.02 6.78
C VAL A 63 -5.28 0.70 7.47
N GLY A 64 -5.83 -0.38 6.94
CA GLY A 64 -5.54 -1.75 7.37
C GLY A 64 -4.44 -2.36 6.51
N THR A 65 -3.38 -2.84 7.15
CA THR A 65 -2.34 -3.65 6.50
C THR A 65 -2.31 -5.02 7.15
N THR A 66 -2.51 -6.06 6.34
CA THR A 66 -2.46 -7.46 6.77
C THR A 66 -1.05 -8.00 6.52
N ASN A 67 -0.41 -8.52 7.56
CA ASN A 67 0.88 -9.19 7.41
C ASN A 67 0.66 -10.71 7.24
N PRO A 68 1.04 -11.31 6.09
CA PRO A 68 0.81 -12.74 5.85
C PRO A 68 1.61 -13.65 6.79
N THR A 69 2.75 -13.20 7.32
CA THR A 69 3.62 -14.00 8.19
C THR A 69 3.09 -14.10 9.62
N ARG A 70 2.22 -13.17 10.05
CA ARG A 70 1.74 -13.07 11.43
C ARG A 70 0.26 -13.44 11.52
N ASP A 71 -0.07 -14.69 11.18
CA ASP A 71 -1.42 -15.28 11.30
C ASP A 71 -2.54 -14.48 10.60
N GLY A 72 -2.19 -13.66 9.60
CA GLY A 72 -3.15 -12.73 8.98
C GLY A 72 -3.65 -11.62 9.90
N GLN A 73 -2.93 -11.30 10.98
CA GLN A 73 -3.24 -10.17 11.84
C GLN A 73 -3.18 -8.87 11.04
N THR A 74 -4.28 -8.12 11.10
CA THR A 74 -4.41 -6.83 10.42
C THR A 74 -4.09 -5.71 11.39
N SER A 75 -3.06 -4.94 11.08
CA SER A 75 -2.69 -3.74 11.80
C SER A 75 -3.48 -2.56 11.24
N TRP A 76 -4.24 -1.90 12.11
CA TRP A 76 -5.04 -0.73 11.76
C TRP A 76 -4.31 0.54 12.17
N PHE A 77 -4.02 1.40 11.20
CA PHE A 77 -3.32 2.66 11.38
C PHE A 77 -4.30 3.81 11.20
N ARG A 78 -4.35 4.71 12.19
CA ARG A 78 -5.17 5.94 12.12
C ARG A 78 -4.30 7.07 11.60
N VAL A 79 -4.72 7.68 10.51
CA VAL A 79 -3.98 8.76 9.85
C VAL A 79 -4.83 10.03 9.84
N ALA A 80 -4.19 11.16 10.13
CA ALA A 80 -4.76 12.49 9.99
C ALA A 80 -4.10 13.21 8.81
N ALA A 81 -4.91 13.78 7.92
CA ALA A 81 -4.45 14.54 6.78
C ALA A 81 -4.84 16.02 6.92
N PHE A 82 -3.83 16.87 7.10
CA PHE A 82 -3.97 18.32 7.04
C PHE A 82 -3.65 18.75 5.62
N VAL A 83 -4.67 18.94 4.81
CA VAL A 83 -4.54 19.19 3.36
C VAL A 83 -5.37 20.40 2.94
N THR A 84 -5.03 20.96 1.79
CA THR A 84 -5.79 22.06 1.17
C THR A 84 -7.15 21.56 0.64
N ASP A 85 -8.07 22.48 0.36
CA ASP A 85 -9.44 22.15 -0.06
C ASP A 85 -9.49 21.15 -1.23
N ALA A 86 -8.69 21.31 -2.28
CA ALA A 86 -8.69 20.41 -3.43
C ALA A 86 -8.28 18.96 -3.07
N GLN A 87 -7.25 18.82 -2.22
CA GLN A 87 -6.81 17.51 -1.75
C GLN A 87 -7.81 16.90 -0.76
N ARG A 88 -8.47 17.72 0.05
CA ARG A 88 -9.55 17.29 0.95
C ARG A 88 -10.69 16.65 0.14
N GLU A 89 -11.20 17.33 -0.88
CA GLU A 89 -12.29 16.81 -1.71
C GLU A 89 -11.89 15.49 -2.39
N PHE A 90 -10.65 15.39 -2.88
CA PHE A 90 -10.14 14.13 -3.46
C PHE A 90 -10.13 12.99 -2.43
N LEU A 91 -9.66 13.23 -1.21
CA LEU A 91 -9.66 12.21 -0.15
C LEU A 91 -11.07 11.76 0.22
N LEU A 92 -12.02 12.69 0.32
CA LEU A 92 -13.41 12.38 0.66
C LEU A 92 -14.11 11.54 -0.44
N GLN A 93 -13.67 11.65 -1.69
CA GLN A 93 -14.19 10.84 -2.80
C GLN A 93 -13.62 9.41 -2.84
N VAL A 94 -12.60 9.09 -2.02
CA VAL A 94 -12.00 7.75 -2.03
C VAL A 94 -12.93 6.74 -1.33
N PRO A 95 -13.43 5.71 -2.04
CA PRO A 95 -14.35 4.76 -1.44
C PRO A 95 -13.62 3.81 -0.48
N LYS A 96 -14.33 3.34 0.55
CA LYS A 96 -13.87 2.26 1.43
C LYS A 96 -13.36 1.05 0.64
N GLY A 97 -12.37 0.35 1.19
CA GLY A 97 -11.78 -0.85 0.59
C GLY A 97 -10.81 -0.59 -0.56
N SER A 98 -10.61 0.68 -0.95
CA SER A 98 -9.58 1.07 -1.92
C SER A 98 -8.19 0.77 -1.41
N LEU A 99 -7.31 0.33 -2.32
CA LEU A 99 -5.90 0.12 -2.03
C LEU A 99 -5.18 1.46 -2.14
N VAL A 100 -4.52 1.86 -1.06
CA VAL A 100 -3.85 3.16 -0.94
C VAL A 100 -2.41 2.98 -0.46
N SER A 101 -1.52 3.85 -0.92
CA SER A 101 -0.18 4.04 -0.38
C SER A 101 -0.11 5.41 0.28
N VAL A 102 0.30 5.43 1.53
CA VAL A 102 0.32 6.62 2.38
C VAL A 102 1.70 6.78 2.96
N ASP A 103 2.26 7.96 2.76
CA ASP A 103 3.48 8.37 3.42
C ASP A 103 3.14 9.34 4.53
N ALA A 104 3.54 9.01 5.76
CA ALA A 104 3.20 9.78 6.95
C ALA A 104 4.43 10.08 7.81
N THR A 105 4.37 11.20 8.50
CA THR A 105 5.25 11.45 9.65
C THR A 105 4.65 10.76 10.87
N ALA A 106 5.49 10.01 11.58
CA ALA A 106 5.12 9.29 12.78
C ALA A 106 5.55 10.07 14.02
N ALA A 107 4.64 10.19 14.99
CA ALA A 107 4.93 10.77 16.29
C ALA A 107 4.22 9.96 17.38
N ASN A 108 4.90 9.66 18.48
CA ASN A 108 4.27 9.04 19.64
C ASN A 108 3.77 10.13 20.58
N SER A 109 2.47 10.12 20.88
CA SER A 109 1.86 10.97 21.90
C SER A 109 1.69 10.17 23.18
N LYS A 110 2.17 10.73 24.29
CA LYS A 110 1.87 10.23 25.63
C LYS A 110 0.55 10.85 26.09
N TYR A 111 -0.33 10.05 26.67
CA TYR A 111 -1.51 10.52 27.40
C TYR A 111 -1.65 9.72 28.68
N THR A 112 -2.09 10.37 29.74
CA THR A 112 -2.29 9.73 31.04
C THR A 112 -3.79 9.52 31.22
N ASP A 113 -4.17 8.30 31.54
CA ASP A 113 -5.56 7.93 31.82
C ASP A 113 -5.98 8.44 33.21
N ASP A 114 -7.28 8.46 33.52
CA ASP A 114 -7.81 8.90 34.82
C ASP A 114 -7.23 8.10 36.00
N ASN A 115 -6.74 6.89 35.73
CA ASN A 115 -6.06 6.00 36.67
C ASN A 115 -4.58 6.35 36.91
N GLY A 116 -4.06 7.43 36.31
CA GLY A 116 -2.65 7.83 36.40
C GLY A 116 -1.68 6.96 35.58
N LYS A 117 -2.20 6.07 34.73
CA LYS A 117 -1.37 5.19 33.87
C LYS A 117 -0.99 5.90 32.58
N ASP A 118 0.29 5.82 32.24
CA ASP A 118 0.82 6.36 30.99
C ASP A 118 0.54 5.44 29.80
N HIS A 119 -0.06 6.01 28.75
CA HIS A 119 -0.32 5.35 27.48
C HIS A 119 0.41 6.07 26.35
N TYR A 120 0.89 5.28 25.38
CA TYR A 120 1.51 5.79 24.18
C TYR A 120 0.61 5.49 22.99
N ALA A 121 0.24 6.53 22.25
CA ALA A 121 -0.50 6.42 21.00
C ALA A 121 0.39 6.87 19.83
N LEU A 122 0.47 6.03 18.81
CA LEU A 122 1.07 6.39 17.54
C LEU A 122 0.13 7.35 16.80
N ARG A 123 0.63 8.55 16.50
CA ARG A 123 -0.03 9.54 15.63
C ARG A 123 0.69 9.58 14.29
N LEU A 124 -0.11 9.52 13.22
CA LEU A 124 0.38 9.57 11.85
C LEU A 124 -0.21 10.78 11.16
N VAL A 125 0.66 11.63 10.62
CA VAL A 125 0.28 12.81 9.84
C VAL A 125 0.64 12.59 8.39
N GLN A 126 -0.35 12.62 7.51
CA GLN A 126 -0.16 12.41 6.07
C GLN A 126 0.76 13.46 5.47
N ARG A 127 1.71 13.01 4.64
CA ARG A 127 2.57 13.86 3.79
C ARG A 127 2.30 13.64 2.31
N HIS A 128 2.11 12.38 1.91
CA HIS A 128 1.80 12.01 0.55
C HIS A 128 0.74 10.91 0.54
N PHE A 129 -0.16 10.97 -0.43
CA PHE A 129 -1.25 10.02 -0.58
C PHE A 129 -1.35 9.62 -2.04
N GLU A 130 -1.40 8.33 -2.29
CA GLU A 130 -1.59 7.76 -3.60
C GLU A 130 -2.65 6.65 -3.55
N MET A 131 -3.57 6.71 -4.50
CA MET A 131 -4.58 5.67 -4.68
C MET A 131 -4.10 4.68 -5.73
N LEU A 132 -3.84 3.44 -5.32
CA LEU A 132 -3.32 2.39 -6.20
C LEU A 132 -4.45 1.66 -6.93
N SER A 133 -5.57 1.41 -6.26
CA SER A 133 -6.71 0.70 -6.86
C SER A 133 -8.03 1.06 -6.18
N ARG A 134 -9.09 1.19 -6.98
CA ARG A 134 -10.46 1.33 -6.51
C ARG A 134 -10.98 -0.02 -6.00
N SER A 135 -11.86 0.02 -4.99
CA SER A 135 -12.43 -1.19 -4.41
C SER A 135 -13.06 -2.08 -5.49
N GLN A 136 -12.70 -3.36 -5.47
CA GLN A 136 -13.04 -4.35 -6.51
C GLN A 136 -14.55 -4.65 -6.56
N GLY A 137 -15.31 -4.24 -5.53
CA GLY A 137 -16.76 -4.45 -5.46
C GLY A 137 -17.59 -3.58 -6.39
N ALA A 138 -17.05 -2.48 -6.92
CA ALA A 138 -17.81 -1.59 -7.81
C ALA A 138 -17.88 -2.05 -9.27
N LYS A 139 -17.09 -3.07 -9.67
CA LYS A 139 -17.03 -3.57 -11.06
C LYS A 139 -17.81 -4.87 -11.31
N ALA A 140 -18.37 -5.51 -10.28
CA ALA A 140 -19.07 -6.78 -10.43
C ALA A 140 -20.54 -6.65 -10.88
N ASP A 141 -21.13 -5.46 -10.78
CA ASP A 141 -22.58 -5.25 -11.00
C ASP A 141 -22.95 -4.87 -12.45
N ALA A 142 -22.01 -4.31 -13.22
CA ALA A 142 -22.30 -3.74 -14.56
C ALA A 142 -22.17 -4.73 -15.74
N GLY A 143 -21.98 -6.04 -15.49
CA GLY A 143 -21.78 -7.03 -16.56
C GLY A 143 -22.29 -8.43 -16.28
N GLN A 144 -23.03 -8.64 -15.18
CA GLN A 144 -23.58 -9.96 -14.80
C GLN A 144 -25.12 -10.04 -14.95
N SER A 145 -25.80 -8.93 -15.23
CA SER A 145 -27.24 -8.92 -15.49
C SER A 145 -27.62 -9.43 -16.89
N GLU A 146 -26.89 -9.07 -17.95
CA GLU A 146 -27.22 -9.56 -19.32
C GLU A 146 -26.85 -11.04 -19.55
N LEU A 147 -25.76 -11.52 -18.93
CA LEU A 147 -25.34 -12.92 -19.08
C LEU A 147 -26.19 -13.88 -18.24
N SER A 148 -26.87 -13.42 -17.18
CA SER A 148 -27.73 -14.29 -16.37
C SER A 148 -29.15 -14.42 -16.92
N GLU A 149 -29.57 -13.54 -17.84
CA GLU A 149 -30.85 -13.63 -18.54
C GLU A 149 -30.76 -14.53 -19.80
N SER A 150 -29.63 -14.52 -20.51
CA SER A 150 -29.44 -15.35 -21.72
C SER A 150 -29.42 -16.86 -21.42
N TRP A 151 -28.94 -17.29 -20.25
CA TRP A 151 -28.95 -18.71 -19.85
C TRP A 151 -30.25 -19.15 -19.15
N ARG A 152 -31.10 -18.20 -18.73
CA ARG A 152 -32.43 -18.50 -18.15
C ARG A 152 -33.50 -18.59 -19.23
N ALA A 153 -33.40 -17.81 -20.31
CA ALA A 153 -34.29 -17.89 -21.47
C ALA A 153 -34.17 -19.22 -22.24
N ALA A 154 -33.03 -19.91 -22.14
CA ALA A 154 -32.83 -21.21 -22.79
C ALA A 154 -33.44 -22.40 -22.03
N ARG A 155 -33.96 -22.22 -20.80
CA ARG A 155 -34.39 -23.35 -19.94
C ARG A 155 -35.89 -23.42 -19.64
N LEU A 156 -36.70 -22.47 -20.09
CA LEU A 156 -38.16 -22.49 -19.88
C LEU A 156 -38.90 -22.11 -21.17
N GLY A 157 -39.21 -23.13 -21.98
CA GLY A 157 -40.30 -23.04 -22.96
C GLY A 157 -39.99 -23.45 -24.40
N VAL A 158 -39.70 -24.73 -24.65
CA VAL A 158 -40.18 -25.40 -25.88
C VAL A 158 -40.77 -26.75 -25.48
N LEU A 159 -42.07 -26.90 -25.79
CA LEU A 159 -42.91 -28.09 -25.72
C LEU A 159 -42.17 -29.33 -26.26
N ARG A 160 -42.19 -30.48 -25.59
CA ARG A 160 -43.20 -31.56 -25.75
C ARG A 160 -43.60 -31.84 -27.21
N ASP A 161 -43.53 -33.13 -27.52
CA ASP A 161 -43.96 -33.85 -28.73
C ASP A 161 -42.84 -33.92 -29.79
N THR A 162 -42.31 -35.07 -30.21
CA THR A 162 -42.85 -36.44 -30.24
C THR A 162 -41.72 -37.43 -30.55
N ALA A 163 -41.95 -38.71 -30.28
CA ALA A 163 -41.04 -39.86 -30.41
C ALA A 163 -39.97 -39.89 -29.31
N TRP A 164 -39.71 -40.98 -28.59
CA TRP A 164 -39.53 -42.34 -29.08
C TRP A 164 -40.29 -43.37 -28.25
N SER A 165 -40.99 -44.23 -28.99
CA SER A 165 -41.75 -45.39 -28.51
C SER A 165 -40.86 -46.41 -27.83
N TRP A 166 -41.31 -46.89 -26.68
CA TRP A 166 -40.90 -48.15 -26.07
C TRP A 166 -41.27 -49.32 -26.99
N TYR A 167 -40.26 -50.02 -27.48
CA TYR A 167 -40.21 -51.47 -27.72
C TYR A 167 -38.76 -51.79 -27.31
N GLY A 168 -38.47 -52.36 -26.15
CA GLY A 168 -38.87 -53.71 -25.79
C GLY A 168 -37.80 -54.69 -26.27
N VAL A 169 -36.63 -54.76 -25.62
CA VAL A 169 -35.71 -55.92 -25.68
C VAL A 169 -34.87 -55.97 -24.40
N GLN A 170 -35.10 -56.97 -23.55
CA GLN A 170 -34.09 -57.49 -22.63
C GLN A 170 -33.18 -58.45 -23.42
N PRO A 171 -31.85 -58.46 -23.20
CA PRO A 171 -31.06 -59.66 -23.45
C PRO A 171 -30.87 -60.42 -22.14
N LEU A 172 -31.45 -61.62 -22.15
CA LEU A 172 -31.29 -62.71 -21.20
C LEU A 172 -30.02 -63.51 -21.58
N TRP A 173 -29.11 -63.68 -20.61
CA TRP A 173 -28.13 -64.78 -20.45
C TRP A 173 -26.99 -65.02 -21.46
N GLY A 174 -25.77 -65.15 -20.91
CA GLY A 174 -24.57 -65.63 -21.60
C GLY A 174 -23.39 -65.92 -20.65
N LYS A 175 -23.49 -67.02 -19.91
CA LYS A 175 -22.46 -67.86 -19.23
C LYS A 175 -20.96 -67.45 -19.21
N GLY A 176 -20.35 -67.73 -18.04
CA GLY A 176 -18.97 -68.23 -17.88
C GLY A 176 -18.26 -67.62 -16.65
N LYS A 177 -18.15 -68.32 -15.50
CA LYS A 177 -16.98 -69.13 -15.06
C LYS A 177 -15.74 -68.25 -14.76
N GLU A 178 -15.04 -68.27 -13.63
CA GLU A 178 -14.74 -69.21 -12.55
C GLU A 178 -14.35 -68.34 -11.31
N GLU A 179 -14.82 -68.65 -10.10
CA GLU A 179 -14.09 -69.33 -9.01
C GLU A 179 -12.69 -68.78 -8.69
N GLU A 180 -12.51 -68.22 -7.49
CA GLU A 180 -11.68 -68.69 -6.36
C GLU A 180 -11.76 -67.59 -5.27
N GLY A 181 -12.19 -67.83 -4.03
CA GLY A 181 -11.51 -68.63 -3.01
C GLY A 181 -10.79 -67.67 -2.04
N LEU A 182 -11.50 -67.17 -1.01
CA LEU A 182 -11.37 -67.54 0.42
C LEU A 182 -10.20 -66.89 1.19
N TYR A 183 -10.57 -66.46 2.41
CA TYR A 183 -9.80 -65.94 3.55
C TYR A 183 -9.43 -64.45 3.57
#